data_AF-A0A662CRP3-F1
#
_entry.id   AF-A0A662CRP3-F1
#
_cell.length_a   1.000
_cell.length_b   1.000
_cell.length_c   1.000
_cell.angle_alpha   90.00
_cell.angle_beta   90.00
_cell.angle_gamma   90.00
#
_symmetry.space_group_name_H-M   'P 1'
#
loop_
_entity.id
_entity.type
_entity.pdbx_description
1 polymer ?
#
loop_
_entity_poly.entity_id
_entity_poly.type
_entity_poly.pdbx_seq_one_letter_code
_entity_poly.pdbx_strand_id
1 'polypeptide(L)'
;MLKNIAKRSRILHLGVIILLLFTACKQDQITVRIAVTTDVHGMIYPHDFISRAPSDHSLAHIYKYVSEQRTKQDTFFFLLDNGDFLQGQPTVYYYNFVDTFQEHLSARVMNYMEYDAGTVGNHDIETGPQVYKRVGDSFQFPWLAANAVNSTTGLPYFEPYTILKAGSKRIAILGLITPGIPGWLPKNLWAEMEFRDMVETAQEWVPHIIEKEKPDLLVGLFHSGTDASYGGNPDAYMNENAVMLVAEQVPGFH
;
A
#
# COMPACT_ATOMS: atom_id res chain seq x y z
N MET A 1 1.35 8.41 -98.68
CA MET A 1 1.97 9.20 -97.60
C MET A 1 1.19 8.92 -96.32
N LEU A 2 1.87 8.38 -95.28
CA LEU A 2 1.48 8.30 -93.85
C LEU A 2 0.27 7.39 -93.50
N LYS A 3 0.45 6.15 -93.02
CA LYS A 3 0.96 5.64 -91.71
C LYS A 3 -0.07 5.61 -90.56
N ASN A 4 -0.09 4.45 -89.92
CA ASN A 4 -0.30 4.16 -88.47
C ASN A 4 -1.73 3.90 -87.98
N ILE A 5 -2.08 2.65 -87.64
CA ILE A 5 -1.68 1.78 -86.50
C ILE A 5 -2.63 1.95 -85.31
N ALA A 6 -3.22 0.81 -84.94
CA ALA A 6 -4.11 0.58 -83.81
C ALA A 6 -3.51 1.02 -82.46
N LYS A 7 -4.39 1.46 -81.55
CA LYS A 7 -4.16 1.33 -80.11
C LYS A 7 -5.48 1.13 -79.38
N ARG A 8 -5.75 -0.13 -79.00
CA ARG A 8 -6.74 -0.50 -77.98
C ARG A 8 -6.26 0.09 -76.66
N SER A 9 -7.03 1.00 -76.08
CA SER A 9 -6.82 1.46 -74.71
C SER A 9 -7.37 0.40 -73.75
N ARG A 10 -6.48 -0.45 -73.22
CA ARG A 10 -6.75 -1.23 -72.00
C ARG A 10 -6.37 -0.34 -70.82
N ILE A 11 -7.34 0.35 -70.24
CA ILE A 11 -7.17 0.97 -68.93
C ILE A 11 -7.24 -0.17 -67.92
N LEU A 12 -6.06 -0.61 -67.47
CA LEU A 12 -5.88 -1.56 -66.39
C LEU A 12 -6.25 -0.81 -65.10
N HIS A 13 -7.41 -1.11 -64.51
CA HIS A 13 -7.74 -0.66 -63.16
C HIS A 13 -6.78 -1.35 -62.19
N LEU A 14 -5.72 -0.64 -61.82
CA LEU A 14 -4.85 -1.01 -60.70
C LEU A 14 -5.65 -0.77 -59.43
N GLY A 15 -6.43 -1.76 -59.01
CA GLY A 15 -7.08 -1.78 -57.71
C GLY A 15 -6.01 -1.78 -56.64
N VAL A 16 -5.80 -0.64 -55.98
CA VAL A 16 -5.00 -0.53 -54.77
C VAL A 16 -5.76 -1.28 -53.68
N ILE A 17 -5.36 -2.51 -53.39
CA ILE A 17 -5.82 -3.24 -52.21
C ILE A 17 -5.09 -2.60 -51.02
N ILE A 18 -5.75 -1.63 -50.39
CA ILE A 18 -5.36 -1.16 -49.05
C ILE A 18 -5.76 -2.28 -48.09
N LEU A 19 -4.79 -3.14 -47.75
CA LEU A 19 -4.95 -4.13 -46.69
C LEU A 19 -4.89 -3.38 -45.36
N LEU A 20 -6.04 -2.88 -44.90
CA LEU A 20 -6.22 -2.42 -43.53
C LEU A 20 -6.08 -3.63 -42.60
N LEU A 21 -4.85 -3.87 -42.13
CA LEU A 21 -4.59 -4.72 -40.98
C LEU A 21 -5.22 -4.05 -39.77
N PHE A 22 -6.51 -4.32 -39.55
CA PHE A 22 -7.12 -4.15 -38.23
C PHE A 22 -6.47 -5.19 -37.32
N THR A 23 -5.32 -4.84 -36.73
CA THR A 23 -4.89 -5.46 -35.48
C THR A 23 -5.99 -5.17 -34.48
N ALA A 24 -6.87 -6.16 -34.27
CA ALA A 24 -7.76 -6.17 -33.12
C ALA A 24 -6.84 -6.02 -31.90
N CYS A 25 -6.81 -4.82 -31.33
CA CYS A 25 -6.13 -4.57 -30.07
C CYS A 25 -6.93 -5.36 -29.03
N LYS A 26 -6.54 -6.62 -28.81
CA LYS A 26 -7.05 -7.41 -27.70
C LYS A 26 -6.55 -6.67 -26.47
N GLN A 27 -7.46 -5.98 -25.80
CA GLN A 27 -7.13 -5.25 -24.59
C GLN A 27 -6.75 -6.33 -23.58
N ASP A 28 -5.45 -6.50 -23.33
CA ASP A 28 -4.95 -7.49 -22.38
C ASP A 28 -5.51 -7.12 -21.00
N GLN A 29 -6.54 -7.86 -20.60
CA GLN A 29 -7.15 -7.72 -19.30
C GLN A 29 -6.18 -8.32 -18.29
N ILE A 30 -5.60 -7.49 -17.44
CA ILE A 30 -4.81 -7.96 -16.31
C ILE A 30 -5.71 -8.11 -15.08
N THR A 31 -5.40 -9.09 -14.24
CA THR A 31 -6.01 -9.20 -12.91
C THR A 31 -4.96 -8.80 -11.87
N VAL A 32 -5.32 -7.86 -11.01
CA VAL A 32 -4.54 -7.47 -9.83
C VAL A 32 -5.31 -7.93 -8.60
N ARG A 33 -4.62 -8.65 -7.69
CA ARG A 33 -5.16 -9.04 -6.38
C ARG A 33 -4.30 -8.42 -5.30
N ILE A 34 -4.92 -7.61 -4.46
CA ILE A 34 -4.29 -7.02 -3.28
C ILE A 34 -4.88 -7.74 -2.07
N ALA A 35 -4.03 -8.44 -1.32
CA ALA A 35 -4.38 -8.99 -0.02
C ALA A 35 -3.82 -8.07 1.07
N VAL A 36 -4.58 -7.84 2.13
CA VAL A 36 -4.19 -6.93 3.21
C VAL A 36 -4.35 -7.66 4.54
N THR A 37 -3.30 -7.67 5.35
CA THR A 37 -3.40 -7.93 6.80
C THR A 37 -3.47 -6.60 7.53
N THR A 38 -4.03 -6.60 8.74
CA THR A 38 -4.13 -5.42 9.60
C THR A 38 -4.20 -5.91 11.04
N ASP A 39 -3.71 -5.10 11.99
CA ASP A 39 -3.87 -5.37 13.42
C ASP A 39 -3.40 -6.78 13.80
N VAL A 40 -2.29 -7.21 13.17
CA VAL A 40 -1.73 -8.54 13.40
C VAL A 40 -1.34 -8.70 14.87
N HIS A 41 -0.91 -7.60 15.50
CA HIS A 41 -0.55 -7.55 16.91
C HIS A 41 0.43 -8.65 17.32
N GLY A 42 1.38 -8.99 16.44
CA GLY A 42 2.37 -10.02 16.68
C GLY A 42 1.85 -11.46 16.69
N MET A 43 0.61 -11.72 16.24
CA MET A 43 0.00 -13.05 16.12
C MET A 43 0.63 -13.90 15.01
N ILE A 44 1.92 -14.18 15.16
CA ILE A 44 2.75 -14.87 14.16
C ILE A 44 2.55 -16.38 14.23
N TYR A 45 2.54 -16.93 15.45
CA TYR A 45 2.45 -18.36 15.68
C TYR A 45 1.00 -18.80 15.89
N PRO A 46 0.63 -20.04 15.50
CA PRO A 46 -0.68 -20.62 15.79
C PRO A 46 -0.75 -21.10 17.25
N HIS A 47 -0.41 -20.22 18.19
CA HIS A 47 -0.35 -20.52 19.62
C HIS A 47 -0.74 -19.28 20.44
N ASP A 48 -1.66 -19.45 21.37
CA ASP A 48 -2.01 -18.45 22.37
C ASP A 48 -1.11 -18.65 23.59
N PHE A 49 -0.25 -17.65 23.85
CA PHE A 49 0.70 -17.68 24.96
C PHE A 49 0.06 -17.47 26.34
N ILE A 50 -1.16 -16.94 26.40
CA ILE A 50 -1.91 -16.74 27.65
C ILE A 50 -2.53 -18.08 28.08
N SER A 51 -3.34 -18.69 27.21
CA SER A 51 -3.99 -19.97 27.50
C SER A 51 -3.06 -21.18 27.35
N ARG A 52 -1.91 -20.99 26.70
CA ARG A 52 -0.93 -22.04 26.37
C ARG A 52 -1.52 -23.15 25.51
N ALA A 53 -2.42 -22.78 24.60
CA ALA A 53 -3.12 -23.68 23.69
C ALA A 53 -2.87 -23.29 22.23
N PRO A 54 -3.11 -24.20 21.27
CA PRO A 54 -3.11 -23.84 19.85
C PRO A 54 -4.11 -22.72 19.56
N SER A 55 -3.72 -21.77 18.71
CA SER A 55 -4.63 -20.76 18.15
C SER A 55 -5.08 -21.22 16.76
N ASP A 56 -6.34 -20.95 16.39
CA ASP A 56 -6.88 -21.18 15.05
C ASP A 56 -6.60 -20.01 14.09
N HIS A 57 -6.04 -18.91 14.57
CA HIS A 57 -5.68 -17.73 13.79
C HIS A 57 -4.23 -17.30 14.04
N SER A 58 -3.49 -17.01 12.96
CA SER A 58 -2.12 -16.49 12.98
C SER A 58 -1.64 -16.11 11.58
N LEU A 59 -0.55 -15.34 11.47
CA LEU A 59 0.14 -15.13 10.19
C LEU A 59 0.64 -16.45 9.58
N ALA A 60 1.04 -17.44 10.38
CA ALA A 60 1.40 -18.75 9.86
C ALA A 60 0.25 -19.43 9.11
N HIS A 61 -1.00 -19.28 9.57
CA HIS A 61 -2.17 -19.75 8.83
C HIS A 61 -2.42 -18.94 7.56
N ILE A 62 -2.24 -17.62 7.61
CA ILE A 62 -2.39 -16.72 6.46
C ILE A 62 -1.36 -17.01 5.38
N TYR A 63 -0.12 -17.37 5.75
CA TYR A 63 0.95 -17.65 4.79
C TYR A 63 0.61 -18.77 3.80
N LYS A 64 -0.18 -19.77 4.23
CA LYS A 64 -0.67 -20.80 3.31
C LYS A 64 -1.50 -20.18 2.17
N TYR A 65 -2.45 -19.32 2.52
CA TYR A 65 -3.28 -18.62 1.52
C TYR A 65 -2.44 -17.73 0.62
N VAL A 66 -1.51 -16.95 1.18
CA VAL A 66 -0.58 -16.08 0.43
C VAL A 66 0.22 -16.90 -0.59
N SER A 67 0.81 -18.01 -0.14
CA SER A 67 1.59 -18.91 -0.99
C SER A 67 0.75 -19.47 -2.14
N GLU A 68 -0.48 -19.89 -1.86
CA GLU A 68 -1.41 -20.39 -2.89
C GLU A 68 -1.76 -19.29 -3.91
N GLN A 69 -2.01 -18.05 -3.47
CA GLN A 69 -2.33 -16.95 -4.38
C GLN A 69 -1.17 -16.62 -5.32
N ARG A 70 0.07 -16.67 -4.85
CA ARG A 70 1.27 -16.39 -5.66
C ARG A 70 1.50 -17.40 -6.79
N THR A 71 0.94 -18.60 -6.71
CA THR A 71 1.05 -19.60 -7.79
C THR A 71 0.14 -19.34 -8.99
N LYS A 72 -0.80 -18.39 -8.89
CA LYS A 72 -1.78 -18.09 -9.95
C LYS A 72 -1.17 -17.24 -11.05
N GLN A 73 -0.86 -17.87 -12.20
CA GLN A 73 -0.15 -17.25 -13.31
C GLN A 73 -0.87 -16.06 -13.97
N ASP A 74 -2.21 -16.01 -13.90
CA ASP A 74 -3.02 -14.96 -14.53
C ASP A 74 -3.34 -13.78 -13.58
N THR A 75 -2.62 -13.66 -12.45
CA THR A 75 -2.86 -12.61 -11.46
C THR A 75 -1.56 -12.00 -10.95
N PHE A 76 -1.45 -10.68 -11.01
CA PHE A 76 -0.47 -9.94 -10.23
C PHE A 76 -0.96 -9.87 -8.79
N PHE A 77 -0.23 -10.47 -7.87
CA PHE A 77 -0.60 -10.54 -6.46
C PHE A 77 0.30 -9.63 -5.63
N PHE A 78 -0.29 -8.75 -4.83
CA PHE A 78 0.40 -7.91 -3.87
C PHE A 78 -0.12 -8.18 -2.46
N LEU A 79 0.78 -8.26 -1.49
CA LEU A 79 0.48 -8.44 -0.08
C LEU A 79 0.87 -7.18 0.68
N LEU A 80 -0.10 -6.54 1.33
CA LEU A 80 0.09 -5.32 2.11
C LEU A 80 -0.22 -5.58 3.59
N ASP A 81 0.38 -4.80 4.48
CA ASP A 81 0.00 -4.77 5.90
C ASP A 81 -0.46 -3.37 6.30
N ASN A 82 -1.61 -3.25 6.94
CA ASN A 82 -2.19 -1.96 7.31
C ASN A 82 -1.78 -1.50 8.73
N GLY A 83 -0.70 -2.02 9.31
CA GLY A 83 -0.13 -1.53 10.58
C GLY A 83 -0.55 -2.33 11.81
N ASP A 84 0.06 -1.94 12.95
CA ASP A 84 -0.09 -2.55 14.27
C ASP A 84 0.38 -4.01 14.33
N PHE A 85 1.67 -4.20 14.06
CA PHE A 85 2.34 -5.50 14.09
C PHE A 85 3.52 -5.57 15.09
N LEU A 86 3.92 -4.45 15.69
CA LEU A 86 5.00 -4.38 16.70
C LEU A 86 4.55 -4.41 18.16
N GLN A 87 3.29 -4.70 18.43
CA GLN A 87 2.76 -4.79 19.79
C GLN A 87 1.80 -5.98 19.88
N GLY A 88 1.54 -6.50 21.09
CA GLY A 88 0.41 -7.41 21.35
C GLY A 88 0.84 -8.78 21.88
N GLN A 89 1.81 -9.44 21.22
CA GLN A 89 2.30 -10.75 21.66
C GLN A 89 3.62 -10.68 22.47
N PRO A 90 3.82 -11.60 23.45
CA PRO A 90 5.08 -11.70 24.21
C PRO A 90 6.33 -11.90 23.33
N THR A 91 6.16 -12.57 22.19
CA THR A 91 7.24 -12.78 21.21
C THR A 91 7.72 -11.45 20.64
N VAL A 92 6.80 -10.57 20.26
CA VAL A 92 7.14 -9.23 19.75
C VAL A 92 7.73 -8.37 20.87
N TYR A 93 7.16 -8.40 22.08
CA TYR A 93 7.74 -7.69 23.23
C TYR A 93 9.21 -8.10 23.49
N TYR A 94 9.51 -9.40 23.38
CA TYR A 94 10.87 -9.92 23.56
C TYR A 94 11.86 -9.30 22.57
N TYR A 95 11.49 -9.17 21.28
CA TYR A 95 12.37 -8.55 20.29
C TYR A 95 12.34 -7.01 20.31
N ASN A 96 11.29 -6.40 20.85
CA ASN A 96 11.28 -4.95 21.10
C ASN A 96 12.32 -4.58 22.15
N PHE A 97 12.34 -5.29 23.29
CA PHE A 97 12.98 -4.79 24.52
C PHE A 97 13.99 -5.74 25.17
N VAL A 98 14.03 -7.02 24.81
CA VAL A 98 14.93 -8.01 25.44
C VAL A 98 16.08 -8.39 24.50
N ASP A 99 15.77 -9.02 23.37
CA ASP A 99 16.77 -9.30 22.33
C ASP A 99 16.72 -8.20 21.26
N THR A 100 17.56 -7.20 21.48
CA THR A 100 17.66 -6.00 20.64
C THR A 100 18.76 -6.08 19.59
N PHE A 101 19.49 -7.20 19.53
CA PHE A 101 20.66 -7.40 18.67
C PHE A 101 20.32 -8.23 17.42
N GLN A 102 19.43 -9.21 17.56
CA GLN A 102 18.96 -10.02 16.44
C GLN A 102 17.97 -9.24 15.57
N GLU A 103 17.83 -9.66 14.31
CA GLU A 103 16.75 -9.19 13.44
C GLU A 103 15.41 -9.39 14.14
N HIS A 104 14.60 -8.33 14.16
CA HIS A 104 13.29 -8.35 14.81
C HIS A 104 12.36 -9.38 14.17
N LEU A 105 11.65 -10.16 14.99
CA LEU A 105 10.80 -11.26 14.51
C LEU A 105 9.75 -10.80 13.48
N SER A 106 9.08 -9.66 13.70
CA SER A 106 8.11 -9.11 12.75
C SER A 106 8.76 -8.80 11.40
N ALA A 107 9.94 -8.17 11.38
CA ALA A 107 10.67 -7.89 10.13
C ALA A 107 11.04 -9.18 9.41
N ARG A 108 11.59 -10.17 10.12
CA ARG A 108 11.94 -11.47 9.54
C ARG A 108 10.74 -12.15 8.88
N VAL A 109 9.60 -12.18 9.58
CA VAL A 109 8.38 -12.85 9.08
C VAL A 109 7.77 -12.09 7.92
N MET A 110 7.67 -10.76 7.99
CA MET A 110 7.10 -9.96 6.90
C MET A 110 8.00 -9.99 5.66
N ASN A 111 9.32 -9.96 5.82
CA ASN A 111 10.26 -10.16 4.71
C ASN A 111 10.13 -11.57 4.11
N TYR A 112 10.03 -12.61 4.95
CA TYR A 112 9.82 -13.99 4.49
C TYR A 112 8.49 -14.16 3.74
N MET A 113 7.44 -13.47 4.18
CA MET A 113 6.15 -13.44 3.49
C MET A 113 6.18 -12.53 2.25
N GLU A 114 7.27 -11.83 1.96
CA GLU A 114 7.46 -10.89 0.85
C GLU A 114 6.31 -9.87 0.76
N TYR A 115 6.03 -9.15 1.86
CA TYR A 115 5.11 -8.01 1.78
C TYR A 115 5.61 -6.98 0.75
N ASP A 116 4.69 -6.34 0.04
CA ASP A 116 4.98 -5.37 -1.02
C ASP A 116 4.98 -3.92 -0.51
N ALA A 117 4.21 -3.65 0.56
CA ALA A 117 4.26 -2.41 1.34
C ALA A 117 3.56 -2.64 2.69
N GLY A 118 3.77 -1.75 3.64
CA GLY A 118 2.93 -1.68 4.83
C GLY A 118 2.73 -0.26 5.31
N THR A 119 1.78 -0.02 6.19
CA THR A 119 1.63 1.26 6.89
C THR A 119 2.00 1.18 8.35
N VAL A 120 2.38 2.32 8.90
CA VAL A 120 2.62 2.44 10.33
C VAL A 120 1.26 2.50 11.04
N GLY A 121 1.10 1.73 12.11
CA GLY A 121 -0.01 1.85 13.04
C GLY A 121 0.39 2.54 14.35
N ASN A 122 -0.59 2.92 15.18
CA ASN A 122 -0.30 3.64 16.43
C ASN A 122 0.50 2.78 17.42
N HIS A 123 0.22 1.47 17.48
CA HIS A 123 0.95 0.56 18.34
C HIS A 123 2.36 0.28 17.83
N ASP A 124 2.64 0.51 16.55
CA ASP A 124 4.02 0.49 16.04
C ASP A 124 4.83 1.68 16.59
N ILE A 125 4.22 2.87 16.67
CA ILE A 125 4.83 4.05 17.31
C ILE A 125 5.00 3.88 18.82
N GLU A 126 4.05 3.21 19.49
CA GLU A 126 4.06 2.97 20.95
C GLU A 126 5.34 2.27 21.43
N THR A 127 5.95 1.45 20.57
CA THR A 127 7.21 0.77 20.90
C THR A 127 8.40 1.71 21.14
N GLY A 128 8.31 2.95 20.64
CA GLY A 128 9.30 4.00 20.82
C GLY A 128 10.41 4.03 19.75
N PRO A 129 11.14 5.15 19.67
CA PRO A 129 12.03 5.47 18.53
C PRO A 129 13.15 4.48 18.28
N GLN A 130 13.66 3.84 19.32
CA GLN A 130 14.71 2.84 19.15
C GLN A 130 14.20 1.58 18.47
N VAL A 131 12.92 1.23 18.68
CA VAL A 131 12.31 0.03 18.11
C VAL A 131 11.86 0.31 16.68
N TYR A 132 10.94 1.25 16.45
CA TYR A 132 10.41 1.44 15.10
C TYR A 132 11.46 1.88 14.08
N LYS A 133 12.51 2.64 14.48
CA LYS A 133 13.63 2.93 13.55
C LYS A 133 14.37 1.64 13.17
N ARG A 134 14.78 0.84 14.17
CA ARG A 134 15.51 -0.42 13.96
C ARG A 134 14.71 -1.42 13.11
N VAL A 135 13.42 -1.58 13.41
CA VAL A 135 12.55 -2.49 12.67
C VAL A 135 12.33 -1.96 11.26
N GLY A 136 12.03 -0.67 11.11
CA GLY A 136 11.86 -0.01 9.82
C GLY A 136 13.05 -0.23 8.89
N ASP A 137 14.27 -0.08 9.41
CA ASP A 137 15.52 -0.32 8.67
C ASP A 137 15.72 -1.79 8.24
N SER A 138 14.98 -2.72 8.84
CA SER A 138 15.06 -4.15 8.55
C SER A 138 14.06 -4.62 7.49
N PHE A 139 13.06 -3.80 7.12
CA PHE A 139 12.08 -4.19 6.12
C PHE A 139 12.65 -4.21 4.69
N GLN A 140 12.20 -5.18 3.91
CA GLN A 140 12.48 -5.29 2.47
C GLN A 140 11.39 -4.65 1.59
N PHE A 141 10.47 -3.93 2.22
CA PHE A 141 9.34 -3.25 1.61
C PHE A 141 9.19 -1.85 2.22
N PRO A 142 8.58 -0.89 1.51
CA PRO A 142 8.38 0.45 2.01
C PRO A 142 7.33 0.47 3.13
N TRP A 143 7.65 1.19 4.21
CA TRP A 143 6.77 1.38 5.36
C TRP A 143 6.24 2.82 5.36
N LEU A 144 4.92 2.95 5.27
CA LEU A 144 4.27 4.16 4.77
C LEU A 144 3.51 4.93 5.86
N ALA A 145 3.65 6.25 5.86
CA ALA A 145 2.79 7.19 6.59
C ALA A 145 3.03 8.63 6.13
N ALA A 146 2.27 9.09 5.14
CA ALA A 146 2.45 10.42 4.53
C ALA A 146 2.15 11.58 5.49
N ASN A 147 1.25 11.37 6.45
CA ASN A 147 0.86 12.39 7.43
C ASN A 147 1.66 12.34 8.74
N ALA A 148 2.60 11.41 8.87
CA ALA A 148 3.62 11.46 9.93
C ALA A 148 4.84 12.21 9.39
N VAL A 149 5.06 13.43 9.87
CA VAL A 149 6.13 14.31 9.39
C VAL A 149 7.15 14.60 10.47
N ASN A 150 8.39 14.84 10.08
CA ASN A 150 9.42 15.31 10.99
C ASN A 150 9.09 16.73 11.48
N SER A 151 8.98 16.92 12.79
CA SER A 151 8.57 18.18 13.41
C SER A 151 9.55 19.34 13.19
N THR A 152 10.80 19.06 12.79
CA THR A 152 11.82 20.07 12.51
C THR A 152 11.87 20.46 11.04
N THR A 153 11.81 19.48 10.13
CA THR A 153 11.97 19.73 8.69
C THR A 153 10.64 19.90 7.95
N GLY A 154 9.53 19.42 8.55
CA GLY A 154 8.22 19.36 7.92
C GLY A 154 8.10 18.33 6.79
N LEU A 155 9.16 17.55 6.53
CA LEU A 155 9.19 16.49 5.53
C LEU A 155 8.60 15.19 6.07
N PRO A 156 8.11 14.27 5.21
CA PRO A 156 7.66 12.95 5.64
C PRO A 156 8.71 12.24 6.48
N TYR A 157 8.26 11.67 7.61
CA TYR A 157 9.12 10.88 8.50
C TYR A 157 9.26 9.43 8.02
N PHE A 158 8.18 8.90 7.43
CA PHE A 158 8.14 7.64 6.71
C PHE A 158 7.95 7.90 5.21
N GLU A 159 8.07 6.86 4.39
CA GLU A 159 7.74 7.02 2.97
C GLU A 159 6.24 7.38 2.82
N PRO A 160 5.87 8.37 2.00
CA PRO A 160 4.48 8.75 1.87
C PRO A 160 3.67 7.74 1.05
N TYR A 161 4.25 7.24 -0.04
CA TYR A 161 3.61 6.31 -0.96
C TYR A 161 4.65 5.44 -1.67
N THR A 162 4.21 4.34 -2.27
CA THR A 162 5.02 3.52 -3.20
C THR A 162 4.27 3.20 -4.49
N ILE A 163 5.01 2.78 -5.53
CA ILE A 163 4.46 2.32 -6.81
C ILE A 163 4.77 0.85 -7.02
N LEU A 164 3.72 0.03 -7.04
CA LEU A 164 3.77 -1.37 -7.41
C LEU A 164 3.51 -1.53 -8.91
N LYS A 165 4.13 -2.53 -9.55
CA LYS A 165 4.02 -2.76 -11.01
C LYS A 165 3.31 -4.06 -11.32
N ALA A 166 2.21 -3.98 -12.06
CA ALA A 166 1.48 -5.11 -12.60
C ALA A 166 1.62 -5.13 -14.14
N GLY A 167 2.70 -5.74 -14.64
CA GLY A 167 3.07 -5.65 -16.05
C GLY A 167 3.42 -4.21 -16.42
N SER A 168 2.68 -3.62 -17.37
CA SER A 168 2.83 -2.20 -17.73
C SER A 168 2.03 -1.25 -16.84
N LYS A 169 1.20 -1.77 -15.94
CA LYS A 169 0.30 -0.99 -15.06
C LYS A 169 1.00 -0.55 -13.78
N ARG A 170 0.73 0.68 -13.35
CA ARG A 170 1.28 1.28 -12.13
C ARG A 170 0.19 1.41 -11.07
N ILE A 171 0.43 0.86 -9.89
CA ILE A 171 -0.48 0.90 -8.76
C ILE A 171 0.19 1.73 -7.66
N ALA A 172 -0.36 2.89 -7.36
CA ALA A 172 0.11 3.73 -6.28
C ALA A 172 -0.55 3.32 -4.96
N ILE A 173 0.27 3.12 -3.92
CA ILE A 173 -0.20 2.86 -2.55
C ILE A 173 0.16 4.08 -1.71
N LEU A 174 -0.83 4.86 -1.28
CA LEU A 174 -0.69 5.98 -0.35
C LEU A 174 -0.91 5.50 1.08
N GLY A 175 0.04 5.74 1.98
CA GLY A 175 -0.08 5.38 3.39
C GLY A 175 -0.51 6.55 4.26
N LEU A 176 -1.45 6.34 5.17
CA LEU A 176 -1.82 7.30 6.22
C LEU A 176 -1.99 6.59 7.56
N ILE A 177 -1.74 7.31 8.64
CA ILE A 177 -1.93 6.85 10.02
C ILE A 177 -2.90 7.79 10.73
N THR A 178 -3.67 7.29 11.68
CA THR A 178 -4.58 8.12 12.48
C THR A 178 -3.86 9.32 13.13
N PRO A 179 -4.46 10.53 13.07
CA PRO A 179 -3.93 11.72 13.74
C PRO A 179 -4.18 11.70 15.26
N GLY A 180 -4.86 10.68 15.80
CA GLY A 180 -5.21 10.54 17.22
C GLY A 180 -4.05 10.20 18.16
N ILE A 181 -2.90 9.78 17.62
CA ILE A 181 -1.71 9.35 18.38
C ILE A 181 -1.29 10.32 19.51
N PRO A 182 -1.25 11.65 19.31
CA PRO A 182 -0.92 12.59 20.38
C PRO A 182 -1.83 12.54 21.61
N GLY A 183 -3.08 12.09 21.44
CA GLY A 183 -4.04 11.91 22.53
C GLY A 183 -3.85 10.60 23.30
N TRP A 184 -3.22 9.59 22.69
CA TRP A 184 -3.08 8.24 23.25
C TRP A 184 -1.68 7.97 23.81
N LEU A 185 -0.64 8.48 23.14
CA LEU A 185 0.76 8.14 23.43
C LEU A 185 1.53 9.33 24.00
N PRO A 186 2.41 9.10 25.00
CA PRO A 186 3.23 10.17 25.54
C PRO A 186 4.24 10.69 24.51
N LYS A 187 4.45 12.01 24.50
CA LYS A 187 5.24 12.74 23.49
C LYS A 187 6.65 12.19 23.27
N ASN A 188 7.28 11.58 24.28
CA ASN A 188 8.63 11.03 24.16
C ASN A 188 8.74 9.87 23.15
N LEU A 189 7.63 9.16 22.84
CA LEU A 189 7.62 8.07 21.86
C LEU A 189 7.62 8.60 20.41
N TRP A 190 7.14 9.83 20.21
CA TRP A 190 6.99 10.48 18.91
C TRP A 190 7.55 11.92 18.94
N ALA A 191 8.66 12.12 19.65
CA ALA A 191 9.22 13.45 19.90
C ALA A 191 9.62 14.19 18.61
N GLU A 192 10.15 13.44 17.63
CA GLU A 192 10.59 13.94 16.33
C GLU A 192 9.46 14.04 15.31
N MET A 193 8.23 13.64 15.67
CA MET A 193 7.09 13.57 14.76
C MET A 193 6.00 14.58 15.09
N GLU A 194 5.26 14.95 14.06
CA GLU A 194 3.94 15.55 14.09
C GLU A 194 3.02 14.70 13.19
N PHE A 195 1.78 14.51 13.61
CA PHE A 195 0.77 13.81 12.82
C PHE A 195 -0.21 14.85 12.28
N ARG A 196 -0.32 14.94 10.96
CA ARG A 196 -1.21 15.86 10.26
C ARG A 196 -2.57 15.23 9.98
N ASP A 197 -3.55 16.09 9.71
CA ASP A 197 -4.90 15.67 9.33
C ASP A 197 -4.87 14.79 8.08
N MET A 198 -5.64 13.70 8.09
CA MET A 198 -5.64 12.72 7.00
C MET A 198 -6.25 13.26 5.71
N VAL A 199 -7.32 14.05 5.81
CA VAL A 199 -8.01 14.62 4.63
C VAL A 199 -7.12 15.66 3.98
N GLU A 200 -6.58 16.60 4.76
CA GLU A 200 -5.67 17.63 4.23
C GLU A 200 -4.41 17.00 3.62
N THR A 201 -3.82 16.01 4.29
CA THR A 201 -2.63 15.32 3.78
C THR A 201 -2.94 14.59 2.47
N ALA A 202 -4.08 13.90 2.38
CA ALA A 202 -4.49 13.25 1.14
C ALA A 202 -4.76 14.25 0.01
N GLN A 203 -5.37 15.41 0.31
CA GLN A 203 -5.57 16.49 -0.67
C GLN A 203 -4.24 17.05 -1.22
N GLU A 204 -3.16 16.99 -0.45
CA GLU A 204 -1.80 17.34 -0.91
C GLU A 204 -1.17 16.23 -1.76
N TRP A 205 -1.15 15.00 -1.24
CA TRP A 205 -0.39 13.90 -1.86
C TRP A 205 -1.06 13.29 -3.09
N VAL A 206 -2.39 13.23 -3.13
CA VAL A 206 -3.09 12.57 -4.25
C VAL A 206 -2.82 13.28 -5.59
N PRO A 207 -2.96 14.62 -5.72
CA PRO A 207 -2.58 15.32 -6.94
C PRO A 207 -1.10 15.13 -7.31
N HIS A 208 -0.20 15.18 -6.33
CA HIS A 208 1.23 14.99 -6.55
C HIS A 208 1.54 13.60 -7.15
N ILE A 209 0.94 12.55 -6.60
CA ILE A 209 1.09 11.17 -7.08
C ILE A 209 0.53 11.05 -8.50
N ILE A 210 -0.68 11.58 -8.75
CA ILE A 210 -1.31 11.51 -10.07
C ILE A 210 -0.47 12.20 -11.14
N GLU A 211 0.04 13.41 -10.86
CA GLU A 211 0.83 14.19 -11.80
C GLU A 211 2.17 13.52 -12.12
N LYS A 212 2.89 13.09 -11.07
CA LYS A 212 4.26 12.57 -11.16
C LYS A 212 4.29 11.13 -11.67
N GLU A 213 3.45 10.27 -11.11
CA GLU A 213 3.55 8.82 -11.30
C GLU A 213 2.60 8.32 -12.39
N LYS A 214 1.50 9.05 -12.64
CA LYS A 214 0.43 8.69 -13.58
C LYS A 214 -0.04 7.24 -13.37
N PRO A 215 -0.49 6.89 -12.15
CA PRO A 215 -0.88 5.52 -11.84
C PRO A 215 -2.16 5.14 -12.59
N ASP A 216 -2.29 3.86 -12.89
CA ASP A 216 -3.54 3.27 -13.40
C ASP A 216 -4.53 2.96 -12.26
N LEU A 217 -4.03 2.80 -11.04
CA LEU A 217 -4.80 2.56 -9.82
C LEU A 217 -4.16 3.29 -8.64
N LEU A 218 -4.97 4.00 -7.84
CA LEU A 218 -4.57 4.57 -6.56
C LEU A 218 -5.28 3.81 -5.44
N VAL A 219 -4.52 3.37 -4.44
CA VAL A 219 -5.01 2.63 -3.27
C VAL A 219 -4.60 3.39 -2.02
N GLY A 220 -5.56 3.66 -1.14
CA GLY A 220 -5.29 4.14 0.21
C GLY A 220 -5.09 2.97 1.16
N LEU A 221 -3.95 2.91 1.83
CA LEU A 221 -3.67 2.00 2.93
C LEU A 221 -3.62 2.87 4.20
N PHE A 222 -4.72 2.91 4.95
CA PHE A 222 -4.90 3.87 6.03
C PHE A 222 -5.12 3.13 7.36
N HIS A 223 -4.19 3.32 8.31
CA HIS A 223 -4.35 2.80 9.66
C HIS A 223 -5.18 3.77 10.51
N SER A 224 -6.50 3.69 10.33
CA SER A 224 -7.51 4.53 10.99
C SER A 224 -8.88 3.87 10.83
N GLY A 225 -9.85 4.20 11.69
CA GLY A 225 -11.20 3.68 11.60
C GLY A 225 -12.03 4.31 10.48
N THR A 226 -13.14 3.66 10.16
CA THR A 226 -14.08 4.07 9.10
C THR A 226 -15.25 4.90 9.61
N ASP A 227 -15.58 4.80 10.90
CA ASP A 227 -16.67 5.55 11.50
C ASP A 227 -16.19 6.92 11.97
N ALA A 228 -16.35 7.93 11.12
CA ALA A 228 -16.01 9.31 11.44
C ALA A 228 -16.81 9.87 12.63
N SER A 229 -18.01 9.33 12.90
CA SER A 229 -18.84 9.77 14.03
C SER A 229 -18.35 9.22 15.38
N TYR A 230 -17.44 8.25 15.36
CA TYR A 230 -16.82 7.74 16.57
C TYR A 230 -16.08 8.85 17.30
N GLY A 231 -16.34 8.99 18.60
CA GLY A 231 -15.70 10.02 19.43
C GLY A 231 -16.30 11.43 19.30
N GLY A 232 -17.29 11.66 18.42
CA GLY A 232 -18.04 12.92 18.40
C GLY A 232 -18.38 13.45 17.01
N ASN A 233 -17.86 14.62 16.67
CA ASN A 233 -18.19 15.31 15.42
C ASN A 233 -17.47 14.68 14.22
N PRO A 234 -18.17 14.14 13.21
CA PRO A 234 -17.55 13.53 12.04
C PRO A 234 -16.70 14.49 11.23
N ASP A 235 -17.04 15.78 11.21
CA ASP A 235 -16.31 16.81 10.46
C ASP A 235 -15.23 17.50 11.31
N ALA A 236 -14.83 16.89 12.44
CA ALA A 236 -13.77 17.44 13.27
C ALA A 236 -12.44 17.45 12.52
N TYR A 237 -11.71 18.57 12.59
CA TYR A 237 -10.30 18.61 12.22
C TYR A 237 -9.53 17.58 13.07
N MET A 238 -8.60 16.85 12.45
CA MET A 238 -7.83 15.77 13.09
C MET A 238 -8.71 14.62 13.59
N ASN A 239 -9.73 14.24 12.80
CA ASN A 239 -10.56 13.08 13.12
C ASN A 239 -9.72 11.80 13.16
N GLU A 240 -9.77 11.06 14.26
CA GLU A 240 -8.99 9.82 14.45
C GLU A 240 -9.43 8.68 13.51
N ASN A 241 -10.67 8.72 13.02
CA ASN A 241 -11.32 7.73 12.16
C ASN A 241 -11.77 8.35 10.83
N ALA A 242 -10.81 8.86 10.06
CA ALA A 242 -11.06 9.68 8.88
C ALA A 242 -11.04 8.91 7.54
N VAL A 243 -10.98 7.57 7.55
CA VAL A 243 -10.86 6.78 6.30
C VAL A 243 -11.97 7.10 5.30
N MET A 244 -13.23 7.13 5.76
CA MET A 244 -14.37 7.44 4.89
C MET A 244 -14.37 8.91 4.45
N LEU A 245 -13.93 9.83 5.31
CA LEU A 245 -13.81 11.25 4.95
C LEU A 245 -12.79 11.44 3.83
N VAL A 246 -11.64 10.76 3.90
CA VAL A 246 -10.65 10.81 2.81
C VAL A 246 -11.25 10.27 1.52
N ALA A 247 -11.92 9.11 1.56
CA ALA A 247 -12.51 8.49 0.38
C ALA A 247 -13.60 9.37 -0.26
N GLU A 248 -14.40 10.09 0.54
CA GLU A 248 -15.51 10.92 0.06
C GLU A 248 -15.06 12.32 -0.39
N GLN A 249 -14.07 12.90 0.26
CA GLN A 249 -13.72 14.31 0.09
C GLN A 249 -12.50 14.54 -0.81
N VAL A 250 -11.69 13.51 -1.09
CA VAL A 250 -10.43 13.67 -1.84
C VAL A 250 -10.59 13.12 -3.27
N PRO A 251 -10.55 13.98 -4.30
CA PRO A 251 -10.61 13.53 -5.68
C PRO A 251 -9.46 12.57 -6.01
N GLY A 252 -9.78 11.46 -6.66
CA GLY A 252 -8.82 10.39 -7.01
C GLY A 252 -9.13 9.07 -6.32
N PHE A 253 -9.90 9.09 -5.22
CA PHE A 253 -10.59 7.93 -4.69
C PHE A 253 -12.02 7.89 -5.26
N HIS A 254 -12.42 6.74 -5.80
CA HIS A 254 -13.68 6.54 -6.53
C HIS A 254 -14.32 5.21 -6.13
#